data_AF-A0A2S2CL08-F1
#
_entry.id   AF-A0A2S2CL08-F1
#
_cell.length_a   1.000
_cell.length_b   1.000
_cell.length_c   1.000
_cell.angle_alpha   90.00
_cell.angle_beta   90.00
_cell.angle_gamma   90.00
#
_symmetry.space_group_name_H-M   'P 1'
#
loop_
_entity.id
_entity.type
_entity.pdbx_description
1 polymer ?
#
loop_
_entity_poly.entity_id
_entity_poly.type
_entity_poly.pdbx_seq_one_letter_code
_entity_poly.pdbx_strand_id
1 'polypeptide(L)'
;MQTLDARGVLWDVYAGEDLPVDRLTAAAADLASGLRWMPDGELQGDRSLVLLRAAEAAKTAAERKDLLEQATASAMAAVAIAPGQPGVWARLAYLRLLQGEPAPAAAALRLSMLSGSFVPAMMASRIELGLRLLPALDAETTELLRRQIRLFWLVEPNRVAELSERPGANDIVREALNGLTDADMLQFQRLHGKR
;
A
#
# COMPACT_ATOMS: atom_id res chain seq x y z
N MET A 1 26.92 -8.47 22.01
CA MET A 1 26.17 -9.27 21.02
C MET A 1 24.72 -8.81 21.11
N GLN A 2 24.31 -7.82 20.32
CA GLN A 2 22.92 -7.37 20.29
C GLN A 2 22.10 -8.47 19.63
N THR A 3 21.14 -9.05 20.36
CA THR A 3 20.17 -9.99 19.80
C THR A 3 19.30 -9.24 18.80
N LEU A 4 19.43 -9.70 17.56
CA LEU A 4 18.69 -9.35 16.35
C LEU A 4 17.21 -9.70 16.55
N ASP A 5 16.33 -8.70 16.58
CA ASP A 5 14.87 -8.91 16.69
C ASP A 5 14.11 -8.09 15.64
N ALA A 6 14.43 -8.30 14.36
CA ALA A 6 13.63 -7.72 13.27
C ALA A 6 12.15 -8.12 13.38
N ARG A 7 11.83 -9.31 13.91
CA ARG A 7 10.46 -9.77 14.08
C ARG A 7 9.67 -8.93 15.09
N GLY A 8 10.22 -8.67 16.27
CA GLY A 8 9.58 -7.79 17.25
C GLY A 8 9.38 -6.38 16.71
N VAL A 9 10.36 -5.85 15.97
CA VAL A 9 10.22 -4.55 15.29
C VAL A 9 9.11 -4.57 14.24
N LEU A 10 8.96 -5.63 13.47
CA LEU A 10 7.86 -5.77 12.50
C LEU A 10 6.49 -5.79 13.19
N TRP A 11 6.35 -6.52 14.30
CA TRP A 11 5.11 -6.52 15.09
C TRP A 11 4.75 -5.12 15.57
N ASP A 12 5.71 -4.39 16.15
CA ASP A 12 5.52 -3.01 16.59
C ASP A 12 5.11 -2.10 15.41
N VAL A 13 5.74 -2.25 14.24
CA VAL A 13 5.37 -1.49 13.03
C VAL A 13 3.96 -1.82 12.53
N TYR A 14 3.54 -3.09 12.58
CA TYR A 14 2.17 -3.49 12.21
C TYR A 14 1.12 -3.01 13.22
N ALA A 15 1.50 -2.90 14.50
CA ALA A 15 0.67 -2.31 15.54
C ALA A 15 0.55 -0.78 15.42
N GLY A 16 1.40 -0.14 14.60
CA GLY A 16 1.41 1.30 14.40
C GLY A 16 2.21 2.08 15.45
N GLU A 17 3.15 1.42 16.12
CA GLU A 17 4.02 2.05 17.11
C GLU A 17 5.06 2.96 16.45
N ASP A 18 5.30 4.12 17.07
CA ASP A 18 6.36 5.04 16.65
C ASP A 18 7.71 4.55 17.18
N LEU A 19 8.56 4.07 16.27
CA LEU A 19 9.88 3.54 16.62
C LEU A 19 11.00 4.53 16.22
N PRO A 20 12.07 4.61 17.03
CA PRO A 20 13.22 5.44 16.67
C PRO A 20 13.91 4.89 15.41
N VAL A 21 14.42 5.82 14.58
CA VAL A 21 15.09 5.51 13.30
C VAL A 21 16.22 4.47 13.46
N ASP A 22 16.98 4.53 14.55
CA ASP A 22 18.07 3.58 14.83
C ASP A 22 17.57 2.14 15.02
N ARG A 23 16.39 1.95 15.64
CA ARG A 23 15.79 0.62 15.83
C ARG A 23 15.25 0.06 14.50
N LEU A 24 14.66 0.91 13.67
CA LEU A 24 14.16 0.55 12.35
C LEU A 24 15.30 0.18 11.38
N THR A 25 16.38 0.97 11.36
CA THR A 25 17.54 0.70 10.51
C THR A 25 18.32 -0.53 10.96
N ALA A 26 18.43 -0.76 12.28
CA ALA A 26 19.00 -2.01 12.80
C ALA A 26 18.20 -3.24 12.36
N ALA A 27 16.85 -3.20 12.41
CA ALA A 27 16.00 -4.27 11.90
C ALA A 27 16.16 -4.46 10.38
N ALA A 28 16.25 -3.38 9.61
CA ALA A 28 16.50 -3.46 8.17
C ALA A 28 17.86 -4.13 7.83
N ALA A 29 18.89 -3.90 8.64
CA ALA A 29 20.20 -4.51 8.51
C ALA A 29 20.22 -6.00 8.91
N ASP A 30 19.41 -6.37 9.91
CA ASP A 30 19.19 -7.76 10.31
C ASP A 30 18.51 -8.55 9.18
N LEU A 31 17.40 -8.02 8.64
CA LEU A 31 16.72 -8.62 7.47
C LEU A 31 17.65 -8.76 6.27
N ALA A 32 18.45 -7.72 5.98
CA ALA A 32 19.48 -7.78 4.93
C ALA A 32 20.54 -8.88 5.18
N SER A 33 20.84 -9.16 6.45
CA SER A 33 21.78 -10.22 6.82
C SER A 33 21.20 -11.62 6.58
N GLY A 34 19.91 -11.83 6.86
CA GLY A 34 19.20 -13.06 6.51
C GLY A 34 19.14 -13.30 5.00
N LEU A 35 18.86 -12.23 4.23
CA LEU A 35 18.77 -12.27 2.77
C LEU A 35 20.07 -12.66 2.05
N ARG A 36 21.24 -12.55 2.72
CA ARG A 36 22.53 -13.03 2.16
C ARG A 36 22.59 -14.55 2.01
N TRP A 37 21.82 -15.29 2.82
CA TRP A 37 21.83 -16.75 2.81
C TRP A 37 20.81 -17.33 1.85
N MET A 38 19.64 -16.69 1.75
CA MET A 38 18.55 -17.13 0.90
C MET A 38 17.74 -15.93 0.41
N PRO A 39 17.63 -15.71 -0.90
CA PRO A 39 16.70 -14.74 -1.45
C PRO A 39 15.27 -15.09 -1.04
N ASP A 40 14.56 -14.13 -0.46
CA ASP A 40 13.20 -14.32 0.03
C ASP A 40 12.37 -13.06 -0.23
N GLY A 41 11.23 -13.21 -0.90
CA GLY A 41 10.38 -12.09 -1.29
C GLY A 41 9.65 -11.44 -0.10
N GLU A 42 9.27 -12.21 0.91
CA GLU A 42 8.62 -11.72 2.12
C GLU A 42 9.60 -10.93 2.97
N LEU A 43 10.81 -11.45 3.21
CA LEU A 43 11.86 -10.72 3.95
C LEU A 43 12.28 -9.43 3.24
N GLN A 44 12.34 -9.41 1.90
CA GLN A 44 12.55 -8.17 1.14
C GLN A 44 11.38 -7.19 1.30
N GLY A 45 10.15 -7.70 1.34
CA GLY A 45 8.94 -6.93 1.57
C GLY A 45 8.94 -6.28 2.95
N ASP A 46 9.29 -7.04 3.99
CA ASP A 46 9.44 -6.57 5.36
C ASP A 46 10.57 -5.55 5.49
N ARG A 47 11.71 -5.80 4.84
CA ARG A 47 12.83 -4.84 4.81
C ARG A 47 12.38 -3.51 4.20
N SER A 48 11.62 -3.55 3.12
CA SER A 48 11.05 -2.35 2.50
C SER A 48 10.12 -1.59 3.46
N LEU A 49 9.29 -2.30 4.24
CA LEU A 49 8.39 -1.70 5.21
C LEU A 49 9.15 -0.94 6.31
N VAL A 50 10.12 -1.59 6.94
CA VAL A 50 10.87 -0.96 8.04
C VAL A 50 11.72 0.22 7.55
N LEU A 51 12.26 0.16 6.32
CA LEU A 51 12.99 1.27 5.71
C LEU A 51 12.07 2.45 5.37
N LEU A 52 10.84 2.19 4.91
CA LEU A 52 9.85 3.26 4.72
C LEU A 52 9.53 3.95 6.04
N ARG A 53 9.31 3.20 7.12
CA ARG A 53 9.09 3.78 8.45
C ARG A 53 10.31 4.56 8.95
N ALA A 54 11.52 4.06 8.70
CA ALA A 54 12.74 4.78 9.04
C ALA A 54 12.81 6.12 8.27
N ALA A 55 12.42 6.13 6.99
CA ALA A 55 12.39 7.35 6.19
C ALA A 55 11.35 8.36 6.68
N GLU A 56 10.21 7.89 7.22
CA GLU A 56 9.20 8.75 7.85
C GLU A 56 9.71 9.37 9.17
N ALA A 57 10.54 8.64 9.92
CA ALA A 57 11.16 9.09 11.17
C ALA A 57 12.49 9.85 11.00
N ALA A 58 13.01 9.95 9.77
CA ALA A 58 14.31 10.56 9.48
C ALA A 58 14.35 12.05 9.82
N LYS A 59 15.48 12.52 10.35
CA LYS A 59 15.62 13.92 10.81
C LYS A 59 16.07 14.86 9.71
N THR A 60 16.66 14.32 8.64
CA THR A 60 17.20 15.11 7.53
C THR A 60 16.63 14.65 6.20
N ALA A 61 16.53 15.58 5.24
CA ALA A 61 16.09 15.26 3.88
C ALA A 61 17.04 14.28 3.17
N ALA A 62 18.35 14.35 3.45
CA ALA A 62 19.34 13.46 2.87
C ALA A 62 19.18 12.01 3.39
N GLU A 63 19.03 11.84 4.70
CA GLU A 63 18.74 10.55 5.33
C GLU A 63 17.41 9.97 4.83
N ARG A 64 16.36 10.79 4.78
CA ARG A 64 15.06 10.40 4.24
C ARG A 64 15.17 9.90 2.80
N LYS A 65 15.92 10.62 1.95
CA LYS A 65 16.11 10.24 0.56
C LYS A 65 16.81 8.89 0.43
N ASP A 66 17.92 8.69 1.15
CA ASP A 66 18.67 7.43 1.13
C ASP A 66 17.80 6.24 1.59
N LEU A 67 17.05 6.40 2.68
CA LEU A 67 16.14 5.37 3.19
C LEU A 67 15.01 5.05 2.20
N LEU A 68 14.45 6.05 1.49
CA LEU A 68 13.45 5.82 0.44
C LEU A 68 14.03 5.06 -0.76
N GLU A 69 15.25 5.35 -1.16
CA GLU A 69 15.94 4.62 -2.24
C GLU A 69 16.17 3.16 -1.84
N GLN A 70 16.63 2.90 -0.61
CA GLN A 70 16.80 1.54 -0.09
C GLN A 70 15.46 0.79 0.05
N ALA A 71 14.40 1.47 0.51
CA ALA A 71 13.06 0.89 0.63
C ALA A 71 12.50 0.49 -0.74
N THR A 72 12.72 1.34 -1.74
CA THR A 72 12.30 1.10 -3.14
C THR A 72 13.04 -0.09 -3.74
N ALA A 73 14.37 -0.15 -3.57
CA ALA A 73 15.16 -1.29 -4.03
C ALA A 73 14.72 -2.61 -3.39
N SER A 74 14.42 -2.61 -2.09
CA SER A 74 13.91 -3.79 -1.38
C SER A 74 12.52 -4.21 -1.89
N ALA A 75 11.60 -3.26 -2.10
CA ALA A 75 10.28 -3.56 -2.66
C ALA A 75 10.37 -4.14 -4.08
N MET A 76 11.26 -3.60 -4.93
CA MET A 76 11.51 -4.14 -6.26
C MET A 76 12.06 -5.57 -6.22
N ALA A 77 13.02 -5.84 -5.33
CA ALA A 77 13.56 -7.19 -5.14
C ALA A 77 12.48 -8.16 -4.65
N ALA A 78 11.63 -7.72 -3.71
CA ALA A 78 10.52 -8.51 -3.20
C ALA A 78 9.55 -8.93 -4.31
N VAL A 79 9.08 -7.99 -5.13
CA VAL A 79 8.12 -8.31 -6.20
C VAL A 79 8.74 -9.06 -7.38
N ALA A 80 10.06 -8.97 -7.57
CA ALA A 80 10.76 -9.79 -8.54
C ALA A 80 10.81 -11.27 -8.13
N ILE A 81 10.89 -11.55 -6.82
CA ILE A 81 10.90 -12.92 -6.26
C ILE A 81 9.46 -13.44 -6.07
N ALA A 82 8.57 -12.61 -5.52
CA ALA A 82 7.22 -12.96 -5.14
C ALA A 82 6.21 -11.92 -5.67
N PRO A 83 5.86 -11.94 -6.99
CA PRO A 83 5.00 -10.94 -7.61
C PRO A 83 3.54 -10.99 -7.14
N GLY A 84 3.13 -12.06 -6.46
CA GLY A 84 1.78 -12.25 -5.93
C GLY A 84 1.49 -11.52 -4.61
N GLN A 85 2.37 -10.63 -4.15
CA GLN A 85 2.21 -9.90 -2.88
C GLN A 85 1.61 -8.50 -3.11
N PRO A 86 0.28 -8.34 -2.95
CA PRO A 86 -0.38 -7.10 -3.31
C PRO A 86 -0.04 -5.97 -2.31
N GLY A 87 0.38 -6.33 -1.09
CA GLY A 87 0.96 -5.45 -0.06
C GLY A 87 2.20 -4.69 -0.54
N VAL A 88 3.16 -5.43 -1.09
CA VAL A 88 4.45 -4.88 -1.53
C VAL A 88 4.26 -3.98 -2.76
N TRP A 89 3.39 -4.35 -3.70
CA TRP A 89 3.07 -3.49 -4.84
C TRP A 89 2.45 -2.14 -4.43
N ALA A 90 1.56 -2.12 -3.43
CA ALA A 90 1.00 -0.86 -2.92
C ALA A 90 2.10 0.02 -2.28
N ARG A 91 3.00 -0.61 -1.52
CA ARG A 91 4.15 0.09 -0.92
C ARG A 91 5.09 0.65 -1.99
N LEU A 92 5.39 -0.12 -3.03
CA LEU A 92 6.21 0.32 -4.15
C LEU A 92 5.57 1.51 -4.86
N ALA A 93 4.24 1.49 -5.06
CA ALA A 93 3.51 2.62 -5.64
C ALA A 93 3.65 3.88 -4.77
N TYR A 94 3.49 3.76 -3.46
CA TYR A 94 3.67 4.88 -2.53
C TYR A 94 5.10 5.43 -2.53
N LEU A 95 6.11 4.55 -2.50
CA LEU A 95 7.52 4.92 -2.55
C LEU A 95 7.86 5.70 -3.83
N ARG A 96 7.42 5.21 -4.99
CA ARG A 96 7.60 5.87 -6.29
C ARG A 96 6.93 7.24 -6.33
N LEU A 97 5.74 7.36 -5.75
CA LEU A 97 5.06 8.65 -5.62
C LEU A 97 5.87 9.63 -4.74
N LEU A 98 6.41 9.18 -3.60
CA LEU A 98 7.27 10.00 -2.74
C LEU A 98 8.55 10.47 -3.44
N GLN A 99 9.03 9.72 -4.42
CA GLN A 99 10.19 10.04 -5.26
C GLN A 99 9.85 10.93 -6.46
N GLY A 100 8.59 11.32 -6.64
CA GLY A 100 8.16 12.16 -7.76
C GLY A 100 8.01 11.40 -9.07
N GLU A 101 7.75 10.10 -9.01
CA GLU A 101 7.63 9.21 -10.17
C GLU A 101 6.18 8.69 -10.34
N PRO A 102 5.24 9.53 -10.80
CA PRO A 102 3.81 9.19 -10.81
C PRO A 102 3.46 8.05 -11.79
N ALA A 103 4.12 7.97 -12.96
CA ALA A 103 3.85 6.89 -13.92
C ALA A 103 4.31 5.51 -13.41
N PRO A 104 5.55 5.33 -12.88
CA PRO A 104 5.93 4.11 -12.18
C PRO A 104 5.04 3.79 -10.97
N ALA A 105 4.61 4.81 -10.22
CA ALA A 105 3.69 4.63 -9.10
C ALA A 105 2.33 4.07 -9.54
N ALA A 106 1.75 4.63 -10.61
CA ALA A 106 0.50 4.15 -11.19
C ALA A 106 0.60 2.68 -11.65
N ALA A 107 1.70 2.30 -12.31
CA ALA A 107 1.94 0.92 -12.74
C ALA A 107 2.04 -0.05 -11.55
N ALA A 108 2.73 0.33 -10.47
CA ALA A 108 2.80 -0.49 -9.26
C ALA A 108 1.44 -0.59 -8.55
N LEU A 109 0.64 0.48 -8.51
CA LEU A 109 -0.70 0.46 -7.93
C LEU A 109 -1.62 -0.48 -8.72
N ARG A 110 -1.55 -0.44 -10.06
CA ARG A 110 -2.25 -1.38 -10.94
C ARG A 110 -1.95 -2.83 -10.57
N LEU A 111 -0.66 -3.18 -10.45
CA LEU A 111 -0.24 -4.53 -10.07
C LEU A 111 -0.70 -4.91 -8.66
N SER A 112 -0.76 -3.96 -7.73
CA SER A 112 -1.33 -4.17 -6.39
C SER A 112 -2.81 -4.57 -6.43
N MET A 113 -3.61 -3.93 -7.29
CA MET A 113 -5.02 -4.26 -7.47
C MET A 113 -5.22 -5.58 -8.20
N LEU A 114 -4.38 -5.91 -9.19
CA LEU A 114 -4.46 -7.16 -9.95
C LEU A 114 -4.03 -8.39 -9.13
N SER A 115 -2.99 -8.25 -8.29
CA SER A 115 -2.51 -9.34 -7.43
C SER A 115 -3.36 -9.58 -6.18
N GLY A 116 -4.27 -8.66 -5.85
CA GLY A 116 -5.17 -8.77 -4.71
C GLY A 116 -6.35 -7.83 -4.84
N SER A 117 -7.36 -8.25 -5.61
CA SER A 117 -8.53 -7.41 -5.94
C SER A 117 -9.43 -7.11 -4.75
N PHE A 118 -9.34 -7.88 -3.66
CA PHE A 118 -10.11 -7.65 -2.44
C PHE A 118 -9.27 -8.00 -1.22
N VAL A 119 -8.69 -6.97 -0.59
CA VAL A 119 -7.93 -7.07 0.66
C VAL A 119 -8.42 -5.94 1.57
N PRO A 120 -9.46 -6.18 2.41
CA PRO A 120 -10.19 -5.12 3.12
C PRO A 120 -9.29 -4.14 3.87
N ALA A 121 -8.29 -4.65 4.60
CA ALA A 121 -7.33 -3.85 5.38
C ALA A 121 -6.50 -2.86 4.53
N MET A 122 -6.44 -3.05 3.21
CA MET A 122 -5.67 -2.21 2.28
C MET A 122 -6.53 -1.34 1.36
N MET A 123 -7.84 -1.57 1.29
CA MET A 123 -8.67 -0.93 0.27
C MET A 123 -8.68 0.59 0.42
N ALA A 124 -8.81 1.08 1.65
CA ALA A 124 -8.80 2.52 1.93
C ALA A 124 -7.50 3.17 1.44
N SER A 125 -6.34 2.67 1.83
CA SER A 125 -5.05 3.26 1.45
C SER A 125 -4.76 3.17 -0.05
N ARG A 126 -5.21 2.09 -0.72
CA ARG A 126 -5.12 2.00 -2.19
C ARG A 126 -6.01 2.99 -2.91
N ILE A 127 -7.24 3.17 -2.45
CA ILE A 127 -8.16 4.16 -3.04
C ILE A 127 -7.57 5.54 -2.87
N GLU A 128 -7.09 5.89 -1.67
CA GLU A 128 -6.43 7.18 -1.42
C GLU A 128 -5.21 7.40 -2.31
N LEU A 129 -4.37 6.37 -2.48
CA LEU A 129 -3.21 6.45 -3.38
C LEU A 129 -3.65 6.59 -4.85
N GLY A 130 -4.69 5.88 -5.27
CA GLY A 130 -5.28 5.99 -6.61
C GLY A 130 -5.82 7.38 -6.89
N LEU A 131 -6.52 7.99 -5.92
CA LEU A 131 -7.02 9.37 -6.02
C LEU A 131 -5.87 10.38 -6.21
N ARG A 132 -4.76 10.21 -5.49
CA ARG A 132 -3.55 11.05 -5.66
C ARG A 132 -2.86 10.85 -7.00
N LEU A 133 -2.99 9.66 -7.58
CA LEU A 133 -2.37 9.27 -8.85
C LEU A 133 -3.30 9.43 -10.06
N LEU A 134 -4.54 9.90 -9.89
CA LEU A 134 -5.53 10.01 -10.97
C LEU A 134 -4.97 10.58 -12.29
N PRO A 135 -4.19 11.68 -12.29
CA PRO A 135 -3.65 12.25 -13.53
C PRO A 135 -2.67 11.33 -14.28
N ALA A 136 -2.14 10.30 -13.61
CA ALA A 136 -1.18 9.34 -14.15
C ALA A 136 -1.78 7.95 -14.42
N LEU A 137 -3.06 7.73 -14.10
CA LEU A 137 -3.71 6.45 -14.37
C LEU A 137 -4.15 6.36 -15.83
N ASP A 138 -3.90 5.22 -16.47
CA ASP A 138 -4.54 4.88 -17.73
C ASP A 138 -6.03 4.51 -17.52
N ALA A 139 -6.78 4.37 -18.62
CA ALA A 139 -8.22 4.09 -18.56
C ALA A 139 -8.53 2.76 -17.84
N GLU A 140 -7.69 1.75 -18.02
CA GLU A 140 -7.88 0.44 -17.40
C GLU A 140 -7.60 0.47 -15.90
N THR A 141 -6.55 1.16 -15.47
CA THR A 141 -6.22 1.36 -14.05
C THR A 141 -7.27 2.21 -13.36
N THR A 142 -7.82 3.20 -14.07
CA THR A 142 -8.97 3.98 -13.59
C THR A 142 -10.20 3.09 -13.38
N GLU A 143 -10.47 2.13 -14.27
CA GLU A 143 -11.56 1.15 -14.05
C GLU A 143 -11.28 0.23 -12.85
N LEU A 144 -10.03 -0.24 -12.67
CA LEU A 144 -9.65 -1.00 -11.48
C LEU A 144 -9.89 -0.20 -10.19
N LEU A 145 -9.56 1.09 -10.18
CA LEU A 145 -9.81 1.98 -9.05
C LEU A 145 -11.32 2.14 -8.79
N ARG A 146 -12.13 2.38 -9.83
CA ARG A 146 -13.60 2.44 -9.70
C ARG A 146 -14.16 1.12 -9.15
N ARG A 147 -13.63 -0.02 -9.58
CA ARG A 147 -13.99 -1.33 -9.00
C ARG A 147 -13.59 -1.46 -7.53
N GLN A 148 -12.40 -1.01 -7.13
CA GLN A 148 -12.01 -0.98 -5.71
C GLN A 148 -12.98 -0.13 -4.88
N ILE A 149 -13.41 1.03 -5.38
CA ILE A 149 -14.37 1.90 -4.70
C ILE A 149 -15.72 1.18 -4.50
N ARG A 150 -16.26 0.53 -5.55
CA ARG A 150 -17.51 -0.27 -5.44
C ARG A 150 -17.38 -1.37 -4.39
N LEU A 151 -16.30 -2.17 -4.45
CA LEU A 151 -16.07 -3.24 -3.50
C LEU A 151 -15.89 -2.72 -2.07
N PHE A 152 -15.25 -1.56 -1.90
CA PHE A 152 -15.06 -0.97 -0.57
C PHE A 152 -16.37 -0.44 -0.02
N TRP A 153 -17.23 0.15 -0.85
CA TRP A 153 -18.56 0.61 -0.46
C TRP A 153 -19.45 -0.52 0.07
N LEU A 154 -19.32 -1.73 -0.47
CA LEU A 154 -20.06 -2.89 0.03
C LEU A 154 -19.74 -3.23 1.49
N VAL A 155 -18.50 -2.96 1.92
CA VAL A 155 -18.03 -3.31 3.28
C VAL A 155 -18.10 -2.11 4.21
N GLU A 156 -17.68 -0.93 3.73
CA GLU A 156 -17.48 0.30 4.50
C GLU A 156 -18.17 1.51 3.80
N PRO A 157 -19.50 1.52 3.67
CA PRO A 157 -20.23 2.55 2.91
C PRO A 157 -20.02 3.97 3.45
N ASN A 158 -19.96 4.12 4.78
CA ASN A 158 -19.71 5.41 5.43
C ASN A 158 -18.32 5.95 5.09
N ARG A 159 -17.31 5.08 5.02
CA ARG A 159 -15.95 5.49 4.68
C ARG A 159 -15.84 5.93 3.22
N VAL A 160 -16.62 5.33 2.31
CA VAL A 160 -16.71 5.80 0.91
C VAL A 160 -17.44 7.13 0.82
N ALA A 161 -18.48 7.36 1.63
CA ALA A 161 -19.14 8.66 1.71
C ALA A 161 -18.14 9.76 2.14
N GLU A 162 -17.37 9.53 3.21
CA GLU A 162 -16.31 10.45 3.66
C GLU A 162 -15.24 10.69 2.59
N LEU A 163 -14.86 9.67 1.83
CA LEU A 163 -13.92 9.82 0.72
C LEU A 163 -14.47 10.74 -0.39
N SER A 164 -15.78 10.70 -0.65
CA SER A 164 -16.44 11.51 -1.69
C SER A 164 -16.46 13.01 -1.39
N GLU A 165 -16.24 13.40 -0.13
CA GLU A 165 -16.16 14.78 0.33
C GLU A 165 -14.77 15.39 0.08
N ARG A 166 -13.76 14.58 -0.25
CA ARG A 166 -12.40 15.06 -0.51
C ARG A 166 -12.32 15.77 -1.87
N PRO A 167 -11.57 16.89 -1.97
CA PRO A 167 -11.36 17.57 -3.24
C PRO A 167 -10.82 16.63 -4.32
N GLY A 168 -11.46 16.61 -5.49
CA GLY A 168 -11.07 15.78 -6.64
C GLY A 168 -11.51 14.31 -6.58
N ALA A 169 -12.15 13.85 -5.50
CA ALA A 169 -12.62 12.46 -5.38
C ALA A 169 -14.09 12.27 -5.78
N ASN A 170 -14.90 13.33 -5.77
CA ASN A 170 -16.36 13.23 -5.93
C ASN A 170 -16.77 12.58 -7.26
N ASP A 171 -16.18 13.02 -8.37
CA ASP A 171 -16.57 12.58 -9.71
C ASP A 171 -16.29 11.08 -9.88
N ILE A 172 -15.08 10.63 -9.55
CA ILE A 172 -14.74 9.20 -9.68
C ILE A 172 -15.52 8.31 -8.71
N VAL A 173 -15.82 8.78 -7.50
CA VAL A 173 -16.66 8.01 -6.56
C VAL A 173 -18.08 7.90 -7.11
N ARG A 174 -18.65 9.00 -7.62
CA ARG A 174 -19.97 9.01 -8.23
C ARG A 174 -20.03 8.07 -9.45
N GLU A 175 -19.05 8.16 -10.34
CA GLU A 175 -18.94 7.26 -11.50
C GLU A 175 -18.79 5.79 -11.08
N ALA A 176 -18.01 5.51 -10.04
CA ALA A 176 -17.87 4.17 -9.51
C ALA A 176 -19.22 3.63 -9.01
N LEU A 177 -19.96 4.41 -8.22
CA LEU A 177 -21.24 4.01 -7.63
C LEU A 177 -22.37 3.93 -8.66
N ASN A 178 -22.35 4.75 -9.70
CA ASN A 178 -23.27 4.63 -10.84
C ASN A 178 -23.09 3.30 -11.60
N GLY A 179 -21.95 2.63 -11.44
CA GLY A 179 -21.67 1.31 -12.00
C GLY A 179 -22.03 0.13 -11.09
N LEU A 180 -22.75 0.35 -9.98
CA LEU A 180 -23.25 -0.75 -9.14
C LEU A 180 -24.31 -1.57 -9.87
N THR A 181 -24.24 -2.89 -9.70
CA THR A 181 -25.20 -3.84 -10.28
C THR A 181 -26.26 -4.25 -9.26
N ASP A 182 -27.35 -4.87 -9.72
CA ASP A 182 -28.35 -5.48 -8.83
C ASP A 182 -27.72 -6.51 -7.88
N ALA A 183 -26.70 -7.25 -8.34
CA ALA A 183 -25.96 -8.19 -7.52
C ALA A 183 -25.19 -7.50 -6.39
N ASP A 184 -24.58 -6.34 -6.66
CA ASP A 184 -23.91 -5.53 -5.64
C ASP A 184 -24.91 -5.01 -4.60
N MET A 185 -26.07 -4.53 -5.05
CA MET A 185 -27.14 -4.05 -4.15
C MET A 185 -27.70 -5.17 -3.27
N LEU A 186 -27.90 -6.37 -3.83
CA LEU A 186 -28.29 -7.55 -3.06
C LEU A 186 -27.22 -7.92 -2.03
N GLN A 187 -25.94 -7.86 -2.41
CA GLN A 187 -24.85 -8.14 -1.48
C GLN A 187 -24.77 -7.11 -0.36
N PHE A 188 -24.96 -5.82 -0.67
CA PHE A 188 -25.05 -4.76 0.32
C PHE A 188 -26.19 -5.02 1.32
N GLN A 189 -27.39 -5.37 0.84
CA GLN A 189 -28.53 -5.71 1.69
C GLN A 189 -28.25 -6.92 2.59
N ARG A 190 -27.49 -7.93 2.12
CA ARG A 190 -27.10 -9.07 2.96
C ARG A 190 -26.14 -8.68 4.08
N LEU A 191 -25.22 -7.75 3.81
CA LEU A 191 -24.20 -7.31 4.77
C LEU A 191 -24.76 -6.32 5.80
N HIS A 192 -25.63 -5.40 5.36
CA HIS A 192 -26.08 -4.25 6.16
C HIS A 192 -27.59 -4.23 6.45
N GLY A 193 -28.36 -5.13 5.84
CA GLY A 193 -29.81 -5.23 6.08
C GLY A 193 -30.10 -5.59 7.53
N LYS A 194 -31.18 -5.00 8.08
CA LYS A 194 -31.65 -5.37 9.41
C LYS A 194 -32.04 -6.85 9.40
N ARG A 195 -31.43 -7.62 10.30
CA ARG A 195 -31.91 -8.98 10.64
C ARG A 195 -33.25 -8.91 11.35
#